data_AF-A0A1A9AKP7-F1
#
_entry.id   AF-A0A1A9AKP7-F1
#
_cell.length_a   1.000
_cell.length_b   1.000
_cell.length_c   1.000
_cell.angle_alpha   90.00
_cell.angle_beta   90.00
_cell.angle_gamma   90.00
#
_symmetry.space_group_name_H-M   'P 1'
#
loop_
_entity.id
_entity.type
_entity.pdbx_description
1 polymer ?
#
loop_
_entity_poly.entity_id
_entity_poly.type
_entity_poly.pdbx_seq_one_letter_code
_entity_poly.pdbx_strand_id
1 'polypeptide(L)'
;MSKVRNKFPLTELANKYNFIRELDLYKFYKELDKLYKDEGNLNLRDTFSHLGVEDPDLMKFLKKITRILKGLSNQEIFVDKLTKKKDKHCIYLKYWLYDKLIIDGLQKHDIKR
;
A
#
# COMPACT_ATOMS: atom_id res chain seq x y z
N MET A 1 2.28 -3.80 -31.12
CA MET A 1 3.18 -4.35 -30.08
C MET A 1 3.19 -3.41 -28.88
N SER A 2 2.47 -3.77 -27.81
CA SER A 2 2.40 -2.93 -26.60
C SER A 2 3.71 -3.04 -25.83
N LYS A 3 4.42 -1.92 -25.64
CA LYS A 3 5.58 -1.83 -24.75
C LYS A 3 5.19 -2.42 -23.40
N VAL A 4 5.79 -3.55 -23.02
CA VAL A 4 5.75 -4.05 -21.65
C VAL A 4 6.41 -2.96 -20.82
N ARG A 5 5.59 -2.09 -20.25
CA ARG A 5 6.05 -1.09 -19.29
C ARG A 5 6.42 -1.92 -18.07
N ASN A 6 7.70 -2.28 -17.94
CA ASN A 6 8.18 -3.00 -16.78
C ASN A 6 7.73 -2.23 -15.54
N LYS A 7 6.72 -2.75 -14.84
CA LYS A 7 6.20 -2.14 -13.63
C LYS A 7 7.14 -2.55 -12.51
N PHE A 8 8.25 -1.84 -12.40
CA PHE A 8 9.20 -2.04 -11.32
C PHE A 8 8.66 -1.33 -10.07
N PRO A 9 8.38 -2.06 -8.98
CA PRO A 9 8.06 -1.44 -7.71
C PRO A 9 9.19 -0.51 -7.25
N LEU A 10 8.84 0.55 -6.52
CA LEU A 10 9.81 1.51 -6.02
C LEU A 10 10.92 0.86 -5.16
N THR A 11 10.59 -0.24 -4.48
CA THR A 11 11.54 -1.04 -3.69
C THR A 11 12.64 -1.66 -4.55
N GLU A 12 12.34 -2.11 -5.76
CA GLU A 12 13.34 -2.65 -6.69
C GLU A 12 14.24 -1.53 -7.22
N LEU A 13 13.66 -0.37 -7.56
CA LEU A 13 14.43 0.79 -7.98
C LEU A 13 15.37 1.27 -6.86
N ALA A 14 14.92 1.24 -5.61
CA ALA A 14 15.73 1.61 -4.45
C ALA A 14 16.86 0.61 -4.14
N ASN A 15 16.82 -0.61 -4.68
CA ASN A 15 17.93 -1.54 -4.62
C ASN A 15 18.98 -1.25 -5.70
N LYS A 16 18.54 -0.73 -6.85
CA LYS A 16 19.42 -0.36 -7.96
C LYS A 16 20.06 1.03 -7.78
N TYR A 17 19.33 1.96 -7.20
CA TYR A 17 19.76 3.36 -7.08
C TYR A 17 19.60 3.87 -5.65
N ASN A 18 20.72 4.04 -4.94
CA ASN A 18 20.74 4.40 -3.53
C ASN A 18 20.06 5.75 -3.22
N PHE A 19 20.15 6.73 -4.13
CA PHE A 19 19.53 8.05 -3.92
C PHE A 19 18.00 7.97 -3.73
N ILE A 20 17.34 6.93 -4.28
CA ILE A 20 15.91 6.72 -4.10
C ILE A 20 15.57 6.54 -2.62
N ARG A 21 16.49 5.95 -1.84
CA ARG A 21 16.30 5.73 -0.40
C ARG A 21 16.25 7.03 0.41
N GLU A 22 16.78 8.11 -0.15
CA GLU A 22 16.81 9.44 0.48
C GLU A 22 15.52 10.22 0.22
N LEU A 23 14.76 9.84 -0.81
CA LEU A 23 13.50 10.49 -1.17
C LEU A 23 12.43 10.29 -0.09
N ASP A 24 11.66 11.36 0.15
CA ASP A 24 10.53 11.33 1.08
C ASP A 24 9.52 10.23 0.72
N LEU A 25 9.30 9.99 -0.58
CA LEU A 25 8.43 8.92 -1.08
C LEU A 25 8.87 7.55 -0.56
N TYR A 26 10.16 7.23 -0.62
CA TYR A 26 10.66 5.92 -0.19
C TYR A 26 10.64 5.78 1.34
N LYS A 27 10.94 6.86 2.07
CA LYS A 27 10.81 6.86 3.52
C LYS A 27 9.34 6.69 3.95
N PHE A 28 8.40 7.30 3.24
CA PHE A 28 6.96 7.11 3.42
C PHE A 28 6.56 5.64 3.19
N TYR A 29 7.02 5.04 2.09
CA TYR A 29 6.85 3.61 1.82
C TYR A 29 7.30 2.72 2.97
N LYS A 30 8.46 3.01 3.57
CA LYS A 30 8.98 2.23 4.70
C LYS A 30 8.07 2.27 5.93
N GLU A 31 7.50 3.43 6.25
CA GLU A 31 6.56 3.53 7.37
C GLU A 31 5.26 2.76 7.09
N LEU A 32 4.73 2.87 5.86
CA LEU A 32 3.57 2.07 5.43
C LEU A 32 3.87 0.56 5.47
N ASP A 33 5.06 0.14 5.05
CA ASP A 33 5.48 -1.26 5.05
C ASP A 33 5.56 -1.87 6.44
N LYS A 34 6.02 -1.11 7.44
CA LYS A 34 6.02 -1.56 8.85
C LYS A 34 4.60 -1.88 9.30
N LEU A 35 3.67 -0.99 9.00
CA LEU A 35 2.26 -1.13 9.35
C LEU A 35 1.59 -2.24 8.55
N TYR A 36 2.02 -2.48 7.31
CA TYR A 36 1.46 -3.54 6.48
C TYR A 36 1.87 -4.96 6.94
N LYS A 37 3.04 -5.06 7.58
CA LYS A 37 3.57 -6.32 8.14
C LYS A 37 2.95 -6.69 9.49
N ASP A 38 2.45 -5.72 10.24
CA ASP A 38 1.77 -5.98 11.50
C ASP A 38 0.53 -6.89 11.28
N GLU A 39 0.33 -7.90 12.10
CA GLU A 39 -0.79 -8.86 11.99
C GLU A 39 -1.97 -8.54 12.92
N GLY A 40 -1.96 -7.34 13.53
CA GLY A 40 -3.05 -6.85 14.38
C GLY A 40 -4.46 -7.22 13.87
N ASN A 41 -5.25 -7.80 14.77
CA ASN A 41 -6.59 -8.31 14.47
C ASN A 41 -7.61 -7.16 14.37
N LEU A 42 -7.87 -6.70 13.15
CA LEU A 42 -9.01 -5.85 12.84
C LEU A 42 -10.17 -6.73 12.36
N ASN A 43 -11.19 -6.86 13.20
CA ASN A 43 -12.38 -7.65 12.88
C ASN A 43 -13.29 -6.84 11.92
N LEU A 44 -12.90 -6.82 10.64
CA LEU A 44 -13.60 -6.08 9.57
C LEU A 44 -14.45 -7.00 8.69
N ARG A 45 -14.77 -8.21 9.16
CA ARG A 45 -15.56 -9.18 8.37
C ARG A 45 -16.92 -8.59 7.98
N ASP A 46 -17.54 -7.84 8.88
CA ASP A 46 -18.83 -7.18 8.64
C ASP A 46 -18.70 -5.93 7.74
N THR A 47 -17.52 -5.32 7.67
CA THR A 47 -17.28 -4.15 6.82
C THR A 47 -17.19 -4.51 5.34
N PHE A 48 -16.81 -5.75 5.01
CA PHE A 48 -16.65 -6.18 3.61
C PHE A 48 -17.62 -7.27 3.17
N SER A 49 -18.45 -7.77 4.08
CA SER A 49 -19.47 -8.79 3.80
C SER A 49 -20.43 -8.37 2.69
N HIS A 50 -20.75 -7.09 2.59
CA HIS A 50 -21.62 -6.54 1.55
C HIS A 50 -20.97 -6.44 0.16
N LEU A 51 -19.64 -6.56 0.07
CA LEU A 51 -18.90 -6.44 -1.20
C LEU A 51 -18.82 -7.77 -1.96
N GLY A 52 -19.31 -8.87 -1.39
CA GLY A 52 -19.23 -10.20 -2.02
C GLY A 52 -17.78 -10.68 -2.23
N VAL A 53 -16.83 -10.11 -1.49
CA VAL A 53 -15.42 -10.51 -1.56
C VAL A 53 -15.24 -11.81 -0.78
N GLU A 54 -15.25 -12.92 -1.50
CA GLU A 54 -15.06 -14.26 -0.93
C GLU A 54 -13.59 -14.69 -0.94
N ASP A 55 -12.74 -14.04 -1.73
CA ASP A 55 -11.32 -14.33 -1.82
C ASP A 55 -10.60 -13.98 -0.51
N PRO A 56 -10.02 -14.97 0.20
CA PRO A 56 -9.38 -14.75 1.50
C PRO A 56 -8.16 -13.83 1.43
N ASP A 57 -7.41 -13.84 0.32
CA ASP A 57 -6.19 -13.05 0.15
C ASP A 57 -6.53 -11.59 -0.14
N LEU A 58 -7.53 -11.33 -0.97
CA LEU A 58 -8.11 -10.00 -1.18
C LEU A 58 -8.72 -9.45 0.10
N MET A 59 -9.44 -10.29 0.86
CA MET A 59 -9.98 -9.90 2.17
C MET A 59 -8.87 -9.54 3.15
N LYS A 60 -7.78 -10.31 3.19
CA LYS A 60 -6.60 -10.04 4.02
C LYS A 60 -5.93 -8.73 3.59
N PHE A 61 -5.79 -8.49 2.29
CA PHE A 61 -5.26 -7.25 1.74
C PHE A 61 -6.10 -6.05 2.15
N LEU A 62 -7.42 -6.09 1.92
CA LEU A 62 -8.35 -5.01 2.25
C LEU A 62 -8.31 -4.67 3.75
N LYS A 63 -8.27 -5.69 4.63
CA LYS A 63 -8.11 -5.49 6.07
C LYS A 63 -6.85 -4.70 6.42
N LYS A 64 -5.71 -5.08 5.83
CA LYS A 64 -4.43 -4.39 6.05
C LYS A 64 -4.47 -2.94 5.58
N ILE A 65 -5.04 -2.69 4.38
CA ILE A 65 -5.19 -1.34 3.84
C ILE A 65 -6.09 -0.48 4.74
N THR A 66 -7.24 -1.00 5.18
CA THR A 66 -8.13 -0.25 6.08
C THR A 66 -7.48 0.12 7.39
N ARG A 67 -6.63 -0.75 7.97
CA ARG A 67 -5.87 -0.40 9.17
C ARG A 67 -4.94 0.78 8.91
N ILE A 68 -4.18 0.73 7.82
CA ILE A 68 -3.25 1.79 7.46
C ILE A 68 -4.01 3.11 7.29
N LEU A 69 -5.14 3.10 6.58
CA LEU A 69 -5.97 4.28 6.40
C LEU A 69 -6.50 4.83 7.73
N LYS A 70 -6.96 3.98 8.64
CA LYS A 70 -7.39 4.38 9.99
C LYS A 70 -6.23 5.00 10.78
N GLY A 71 -5.05 4.38 10.78
CA GLY A 71 -3.87 4.92 11.45
C GLY A 71 -3.42 6.26 10.88
N LEU A 72 -3.58 6.47 9.57
CA LEU A 72 -3.26 7.73 8.90
C LEU A 72 -4.29 8.81 9.28
N SER A 73 -5.57 8.45 9.36
CA SER A 73 -6.65 9.35 9.76
C SER A 73 -6.55 9.78 11.22
N ASN A 74 -6.15 8.86 12.10
CA ASN A 74 -6.04 9.11 13.54
C ASN A 74 -4.74 9.84 13.94
N GLN A 75 -3.86 10.15 12.99
CA GLN A 75 -2.51 10.70 13.23
C GLN A 75 -1.61 9.84 14.14
N GLU A 76 -2.04 8.62 14.50
CA GLU A 76 -1.21 7.62 15.20
C GLU A 76 0.05 7.29 14.40
N ILE A 77 -0.06 7.37 13.07
CA ILE A 77 1.08 7.30 12.17
C ILE A 77 1.64 8.72 12.02
N PHE A 78 2.73 9.00 12.73
CA PHE A 78 3.51 10.23 12.58
C PHE A 78 4.29 10.24 11.26
N VAL A 79 3.59 10.28 10.12
CA VAL A 79 4.21 10.69 8.86
C VAL A 79 4.48 12.21 8.83
N ASP A 80 3.86 12.95 9.76
CA ASP A 80 3.97 14.40 9.89
C ASP A 80 5.41 14.91 10.10
N LYS A 81 6.31 14.09 10.67
CA LYS A 81 7.74 14.46 10.75
C LYS A 81 8.47 14.39 9.40
N LEU A 82 7.96 13.58 8.47
CA LEU A 82 8.64 13.23 7.23
C LEU A 82 8.31 14.16 6.07
N THR A 83 7.14 14.81 6.10
CA THR A 83 6.70 15.67 4.98
C THR A 83 5.77 16.76 5.48
N LYS A 84 6.26 18.00 5.53
CA LYS A 84 5.49 19.22 5.88
C LYS A 84 4.30 19.54 4.94
N LYS A 85 4.02 18.68 3.94
CA LYS A 85 3.02 18.89 2.89
C LYS A 85 2.08 17.70 2.81
N LYS A 86 0.94 17.78 3.50
CA LYS A 86 -0.15 16.78 3.51
C LYS A 86 -0.59 16.37 2.09
N ASP A 87 -0.54 17.29 1.13
CA ASP A 87 -0.92 17.04 -0.27
C ASP A 87 -0.12 15.94 -0.96
N LYS A 88 1.14 15.69 -0.53
CA LYS A 88 1.97 14.64 -1.12
C LYS A 88 1.67 13.25 -0.57
N HIS A 89 1.08 13.14 0.63
CA HIS A 89 0.81 11.85 1.27
C HIS A 89 -0.16 11.00 0.46
N CYS A 90 -1.24 11.60 -0.06
CA CYS A 90 -2.22 10.90 -0.90
C CYS A 90 -1.58 10.37 -2.19
N ILE A 91 -0.67 11.14 -2.80
CA ILE A 91 0.06 10.73 -4.00
C ILE A 91 0.99 9.56 -3.67
N TYR A 92 1.72 9.64 -2.57
CA TYR A 92 2.64 8.58 -2.15
C TYR A 92 1.91 7.29 -1.78
N LEU A 93 0.79 7.41 -1.07
CA LEU A 93 -0.09 6.29 -0.74
C LEU A 93 -0.64 5.62 -2.00
N LYS A 94 -1.05 6.40 -3.01
CA LYS A 94 -1.53 5.87 -4.30
C LYS A 94 -0.46 5.02 -4.97
N TYR A 95 0.77 5.52 -5.08
CA TYR A 95 1.87 4.74 -5.68
C TYR A 95 2.18 3.48 -4.86
N TRP A 96 2.22 3.62 -3.53
CA TRP A 96 2.48 2.49 -2.62
C TRP A 96 1.44 1.38 -2.79
N LEU A 97 0.16 1.74 -2.89
CA LEU A 97 -0.91 0.78 -3.10
C LEU A 97 -0.76 0.04 -4.43
N TYR A 98 -0.40 0.74 -5.51
CA TYR A 98 -0.14 0.09 -6.79
C TYR A 98 1.02 -0.89 -6.72
N ASP A 99 2.12 -0.52 -6.05
CA ASP A 99 3.27 -1.40 -5.88
C ASP A 99 2.90 -2.64 -5.06
N LYS A 100 2.07 -2.50 -4.01
CA LYS A 100 1.60 -3.66 -3.23
C LYS A 100 0.70 -4.59 -4.02
N LEU A 101 -0.20 -4.06 -4.85
CA LEU A 101 -1.02 -4.89 -5.74
C LEU A 101 -0.15 -5.70 -6.71
N ILE A 102 0.97 -5.12 -7.17
CA ILE A 102 1.93 -5.81 -8.06
C ILE A 102 2.73 -6.86 -7.30
N ILE A 103 3.28 -6.50 -6.12
CA ILE A 103 4.17 -7.35 -5.31
C ILE A 103 3.40 -8.53 -4.71
N ASP A 104 2.22 -8.27 -4.13
CA ASP A 104 1.43 -9.30 -3.44
C ASP A 104 0.67 -10.20 -4.43
N GLY A 105 0.87 -10.01 -5.74
CA GLY A 105 0.36 -10.93 -6.76
C GLY A 105 -1.15 -10.89 -6.95
N LEU A 106 -1.84 -9.86 -6.45
CA LEU A 106 -3.26 -9.58 -6.74
C LEU A 106 -3.41 -9.13 -8.20
N GLN A 107 -3.14 -10.03 -9.15
CA GLN A 107 -3.25 -9.76 -10.58
C GLN A 107 -4.42 -10.53 -11.19
N LYS A 108 -5.39 -9.73 -11.69
CA LYS A 108 -6.30 -9.93 -12.83
C LYS A 108 -7.26 -11.13 -12.84
N HIS A 109 -7.03 -12.21 -12.10
CA HIS A 109 -7.93 -13.36 -12.10
C HIS A 109 -9.15 -13.16 -11.18
N ASP A 110 -9.07 -12.20 -10.25
CA ASP A 110 -10.08 -11.96 -9.21
C ASP A 110 -11.07 -10.82 -9.52
N ILE A 111 -10.85 -10.08 -10.61
CA ILE A 111 -11.82 -9.12 -11.13
C ILE A 111 -12.48 -9.76 -12.36
N LYS A 112 -13.44 -10.64 -12.11
CA LYS A 112 -14.31 -11.14 -13.18
C LYS A 112 -15.13 -9.97 -13.73
N ARG A 113 -15.04 -9.80 -15.05
CA ARG A 113 -15.77 -8.81 -15.84
C ARG A 113 -17.17 -9.31 -16.14
#